data_AF-A0A7W8AA12-F1
#
_entry.id   AF-A0A7W8AA12-F1
#
_cell.length_a   1.000
_cell.length_b   1.000
_cell.length_c   1.000
_cell.angle_alpha   90.00
_cell.angle_beta   90.00
_cell.angle_gamma   90.00
#
_symmetry.space_group_name_H-M   'P 1'
#
loop_
_entity.id
_entity.type
_entity.pdbx_description
1 polymer ?
#
loop_
_entity_poly.entity_id
_entity_poly.type
_entity_poly.pdbx_seq_one_letter_code
_entity_poly.pdbx_strand_id
1 'polypeptide(L)'
;MKALKEAPYDRRGNLMHYPQDDYRRVETGEYAVVPPDWRPITEFTATLTMTGRRRGRSAAYFMWTDQDGHEWPMFLADLDHLISSATIKNGVATGTWTVGKRGANFGIRYVSQGEGSA
;
A
#
# COMPACT_ATOMS: atom_id res chain seq x y z
N MET A 1 -1.53 19.60 11.71
CA MET A 1 -1.01 18.21 11.69
C MET A 1 0.31 18.19 10.95
N LYS A 2 1.33 17.48 11.45
CA LYS A 2 2.62 17.35 10.76
C LYS A 2 2.39 16.50 9.50
N ALA A 3 2.87 16.98 8.35
CA ALA A 3 2.75 16.22 7.10
C ALA A 3 3.45 14.86 7.26
N LEU A 4 2.76 13.79 6.86
CA LEU A 4 3.35 12.47 6.75
C LEU A 4 4.39 12.52 5.64
N LYS A 5 5.65 12.20 5.94
CA LYS A 5 6.76 12.32 4.97
C LYS A 5 7.19 11.00 4.36
N GLU A 6 7.03 9.91 5.10
CA GLU A 6 7.58 8.61 4.74
C GLU A 6 6.58 7.48 5.05
N ALA A 7 6.72 6.38 4.32
CA ALA A 7 5.95 5.16 4.47
C ALA A 7 6.86 3.93 4.57
N PRO A 8 6.47 2.90 5.34
CA PRO A 8 7.26 1.70 5.53
C PRO A 8 7.03 0.69 4.40
N TYR A 9 8.11 0.17 3.82
CA TYR A 9 8.08 -0.88 2.82
C TYR A 9 8.84 -2.10 3.32
N ASP A 10 8.42 -3.29 2.89
CA ASP A 10 9.22 -4.48 3.07
C ASP A 10 10.31 -4.59 1.99
N ARG A 11 11.20 -5.56 2.13
CA ARG A 11 12.30 -5.79 1.17
C ARG A 11 11.83 -6.18 -0.23
N ARG A 12 10.58 -6.63 -0.38
CA ARG A 12 9.99 -6.98 -1.67
C ARG A 12 9.33 -5.78 -2.33
N GLY A 13 9.28 -4.62 -1.68
CA GLY A 13 8.62 -3.43 -2.19
C GLY A 13 7.14 -3.33 -1.82
N ASN A 14 6.61 -4.24 -0.99
CA ASN A 14 5.23 -4.14 -0.53
C ASN A 14 5.08 -3.00 0.48
N LEU A 15 3.97 -2.27 0.41
CA LEU A 15 3.64 -1.29 1.44
C LEU A 15 3.21 -2.03 2.71
N MET A 16 3.94 -1.81 3.81
CA MET A 16 3.62 -2.42 5.08
C MET A 16 2.42 -1.71 5.72
N HIS A 17 1.29 -2.42 5.83
CA HIS A 17 0.10 -1.87 6.47
C HIS A 17 0.30 -1.49 7.94
N TYR A 18 1.28 -2.11 8.62
CA TYR A 18 1.74 -1.77 9.96
C TYR A 18 3.27 -1.91 10.00
N PRO A 19 4.02 -0.89 10.43
CA PRO A 19 5.48 -0.96 10.54
C PRO A 19 5.85 -1.89 11.69
N GLN A 20 6.45 -3.03 11.37
CA GLN A 20 6.99 -3.97 12.34
C GLN A 20 8.33 -4.47 11.82
N ASP A 21 9.24 -4.75 12.74
CA ASP A 21 10.49 -5.40 12.36
C ASP A 21 10.21 -6.82 11.88
N ASP A 22 10.93 -7.23 10.85
CA ASP A 22 11.00 -8.61 10.40
C ASP A 22 12.26 -9.28 10.98
N TYR A 23 12.30 -10.61 10.98
CA TYR A 23 13.43 -11.37 11.53
C TYR A 23 13.89 -12.40 10.50
N ARG A 24 15.19 -12.40 10.18
CA ARG A 24 15.78 -13.34 9.21
C ARG A 24 16.89 -14.16 9.82
N ARG A 25 16.91 -15.45 9.50
CA ARG A 25 18.05 -16.32 9.80
C ARG A 25 19.24 -15.97 8.92
N VAL A 26 20.37 -15.61 9.53
CA VAL A 26 21.65 -15.35 8.86
C VAL A 26 22.48 -16.65 8.75
N GLU A 27 23.58 -16.62 8.00
CA GLU A 27 24.42 -17.80 7.72
C GLU A 27 24.95 -18.49 8.99
N THR A 28 25.19 -17.71 10.06
CA THR A 28 25.61 -18.22 11.37
C THR A 28 24.52 -19.01 12.11
N GLY A 29 23.29 -19.00 11.58
CA GLY A 29 22.12 -19.63 12.19
C GLY A 29 21.34 -18.74 13.15
N GLU A 30 21.85 -17.54 13.48
CA GLU A 30 21.21 -16.53 14.33
C GLU A 30 20.10 -15.76 13.59
N TYR A 31 19.22 -15.07 14.33
CA TYR A 31 18.22 -14.18 13.76
C TYR A 31 18.69 -12.72 13.81
N ALA A 32 18.69 -12.06 12.66
CA ALA A 32 18.92 -10.62 12.55
C ALA A 32 17.60 -9.87 12.42
N VAL A 33 17.49 -8.74 13.13
CA VAL A 33 16.38 -7.79 13.02
C VAL A 33 16.48 -7.05 11.68
N VAL A 34 15.35 -6.94 11.01
CA VAL A 34 15.21 -6.25 9.73
C VAL A 34 14.18 -5.14 9.91
N PRO A 35 14.62 -3.88 10.07
CA PRO A 35 13.68 -2.78 10.17
C PRO A 35 12.97 -2.53 8.82
N PRO A 36 11.78 -1.91 8.83
CA PRO A 36 11.13 -1.44 7.61
C PRO A 36 12.01 -0.49 6.81
N ASP A 37 11.89 -0.56 5.48
CA ASP A 37 12.49 0.40 4.56
C ASP A 37 11.59 1.62 4.44
N TRP A 38 11.94 2.70 5.14
CA TRP A 38 11.17 3.94 5.14
C TRP A 38 11.52 4.77 3.91
N ARG A 39 10.52 5.00 3.04
CA ARG A 39 10.70 5.75 1.79
C ARG A 39 9.85 7.02 1.77
N PRO A 40 10.28 8.09 1.08
CA PRO A 40 9.47 9.29 0.89
C PRO A 40 8.11 8.97 0.27
N ILE A 41 7.06 9.58 0.80
CA ILE A 41 5.73 9.50 0.21
C ILE A 41 5.68 10.43 -0.99
N THR A 42 5.49 9.82 -2.15
CA THR A 42 5.29 10.51 -3.42
C THR A 42 4.03 9.95 -4.08
N GLU A 43 3.46 10.73 -5.00
CA GLU A 43 2.43 10.22 -5.88
C GLU A 43 3.06 9.30 -6.91
N PHE A 44 2.37 8.22 -7.27
CA PHE A 44 2.83 7.27 -8.27
C PHE A 44 1.68 6.81 -9.16
N THR A 45 1.97 6.60 -10.43
CA THR A 45 0.99 6.07 -11.39
C THR A 45 1.09 4.55 -11.43
N ALA A 46 -0.03 3.86 -11.25
CA ALA A 46 -0.08 2.41 -11.33
C ALA A 46 -1.44 1.90 -11.79
N THR A 47 -1.43 0.72 -12.41
CA THR A 47 -2.60 -0.13 -12.58
C THR A 47 -2.61 -1.16 -11.47
N LEU A 48 -3.64 -1.11 -10.62
CA LEU A 48 -3.77 -1.99 -9.47
C LEU A 48 -4.98 -2.90 -9.64
N THR A 49 -4.81 -4.17 -9.29
CA THR A 49 -5.88 -5.17 -9.26
C THR A 49 -6.26 -5.49 -7.82
N MET A 50 -7.54 -5.38 -7.48
CA MET A 50 -8.04 -5.80 -6.17
C MET A 50 -7.99 -7.33 -6.07
N THR A 51 -7.16 -7.85 -5.17
CA THR A 51 -6.91 -9.29 -5.00
C THR A 51 -7.63 -9.90 -3.82
N GLY A 52 -8.13 -9.07 -2.88
CA GLY A 52 -8.95 -9.57 -1.79
C GLY A 52 -9.05 -8.60 -0.62
N ARG A 53 -9.19 -9.16 0.59
CA ARG A 53 -9.31 -8.42 1.84
C ARG A 53 -8.41 -9.03 2.91
N ARG A 54 -7.84 -8.18 3.77
CA ARG A 54 -7.02 -8.58 4.92
C ARG A 54 -7.52 -7.88 6.18
N ARG A 55 -7.53 -8.58 7.31
CA ARG A 55 -7.93 -8.00 8.60
C ARG A 55 -6.85 -8.24 9.64
N GLY A 56 -6.39 -7.17 10.27
CA GLY A 56 -5.59 -7.20 11.49
C GLY A 56 -6.48 -6.98 12.72
N ARG A 57 -5.85 -6.86 13.90
CA ARG A 57 -6.57 -6.58 15.16
C ARG A 57 -7.20 -5.17 15.18
N SER A 58 -6.59 -4.22 14.48
CA SER A 58 -6.92 -2.79 14.54
C SER A 58 -7.47 -2.19 13.24
N ALA A 59 -7.45 -2.94 12.13
CA ALA A 59 -7.89 -2.45 10.83
C ALA A 59 -8.24 -3.59 9.87
N ALA A 60 -9.10 -3.29 8.89
CA ALA A 60 -9.37 -4.13 7.73
C ALA A 60 -9.01 -3.35 6.46
N TYR A 61 -8.49 -4.08 5.47
CA TYR A 61 -7.95 -3.54 4.23
C TYR A 61 -8.50 -4.32 3.05
N PHE A 62 -8.66 -3.62 1.93
CA PHE A 62 -8.73 -4.24 0.62
C PHE A 62 -7.31 -4.32 0.07
N MET A 63 -6.91 -5.51 -0.38
CA MET A 63 -5.59 -5.75 -0.91
C MET A 63 -5.61 -5.50 -2.40
N TRP A 64 -4.63 -4.71 -2.86
CA TRP A 64 -4.39 -4.42 -4.25
C TRP A 64 -3.01 -4.89 -4.64
N THR A 65 -2.83 -5.25 -5.90
CA THR A 65 -1.56 -5.73 -6.43
C THR A 65 -1.25 -5.05 -7.76
N ASP A 66 -0.01 -4.59 -7.94
CA ASP A 66 0.46 -4.04 -9.20
C ASP A 66 0.96 -5.14 -10.15
N GLN A 67 1.52 -4.75 -11.30
CA GLN A 67 2.02 -5.68 -12.31
C GLN A 67 3.28 -6.45 -11.86
N ASP A 68 4.04 -5.89 -10.93
CA ASP A 68 5.26 -6.48 -10.38
C ASP A 68 4.97 -7.41 -9.18
N GLY A 69 3.71 -7.48 -8.75
CA GLY A 69 3.26 -8.31 -7.65
C GLY A 69 3.39 -7.66 -6.28
N HIS A 70 3.63 -6.35 -6.19
CA HIS A 70 3.68 -5.66 -4.90
C HIS A 70 2.29 -5.50 -4.30
N GLU A 71 2.20 -5.67 -2.98
CA GLU A 71 0.96 -5.50 -2.23
C GLU A 71 0.76 -4.05 -1.76
N TRP A 72 -0.43 -3.55 -2.02
CA TRP A 72 -0.87 -2.20 -1.72
C TRP A 72 -2.17 -2.25 -0.90
N PRO A 73 -2.10 -2.26 0.44
CA PRO A 73 -3.28 -2.26 1.30
C PRO A 73 -4.03 -0.93 1.20
N MET A 74 -5.36 -0.96 1.05
CA MET A 74 -6.23 0.22 1.05
C MET A 74 -7.22 0.15 2.20
N PHE A 75 -7.42 1.26 2.92
CA PHE A 75 -8.44 1.33 3.97
C PHE A 75 -9.85 1.35 3.37
N LEU A 76 -10.83 0.80 4.10
CA LEU A 76 -12.24 0.83 3.68
C LEU A 76 -12.75 2.24 3.33
N ALA A 77 -12.37 3.26 4.10
CA ALA A 77 -12.84 4.62 3.81
C ALA A 77 -12.10 5.32 2.66
N ASP A 78 -10.96 4.77 2.20
CA ASP A 78 -10.32 5.24 0.96
C ASP A 78 -10.88 4.49 -0.27
N LEU A 79 -11.45 3.29 -0.07
CA LEU A 79 -12.14 2.54 -1.13
C LEU A 79 -13.42 3.25 -1.61
N ASP A 80 -14.19 3.86 -0.70
CA ASP A 80 -15.40 4.63 -1.06
C ASP A 80 -15.07 5.79 -2.02
N HIS A 81 -13.96 6.49 -1.74
CA HIS A 81 -13.46 7.54 -2.64
C HIS A 81 -13.02 6.98 -3.99
N LEU A 82 -12.31 5.83 -4.01
CA LEU A 82 -11.91 5.18 -5.26
C LEU A 82 -13.13 4.78 -6.11
N ILE A 83 -14.14 4.14 -5.51
CA ILE A 83 -15.35 3.69 -6.22
C ILE A 83 -16.12 4.87 -6.83
N SER A 84 -16.17 6.00 -6.13
CA SER A 84 -16.86 7.20 -6.60
C SER A 84 -16.07 8.03 -7.62
N SER A 85 -14.74 7.86 -7.69
CA SER A 85 -13.86 8.77 -8.44
C SER A 85 -13.06 8.11 -9.55
N ALA A 86 -13.02 6.77 -9.61
CA ALA A 86 -12.23 6.03 -10.60
C ALA A 86 -13.12 5.14 -11.47
N THR A 87 -12.66 4.90 -12.69
CA THR A 87 -13.17 3.78 -13.50
C THR A 87 -12.57 2.48 -12.99
N ILE A 88 -13.41 1.61 -12.43
CA ILE A 88 -13.02 0.26 -12.00
C ILE A 88 -13.64 -0.76 -12.95
N LYS A 89 -12.82 -1.58 -13.60
CA LYS A 89 -13.29 -2.65 -14.50
C LYS A 89 -12.70 -3.98 -14.05
N ASN A 90 -13.57 -4.95 -13.74
CA ASN A 90 -13.15 -6.29 -13.27
C ASN A 90 -12.19 -6.25 -12.06
N GLY A 91 -12.39 -5.31 -11.14
CA GLY A 91 -11.51 -5.13 -9.98
C GLY A 91 -10.18 -4.46 -10.28
N VAL A 92 -9.98 -3.96 -11.51
CA VAL A 92 -8.77 -3.24 -11.93
C VAL A 92 -9.04 -1.74 -11.96
N ALA A 93 -8.13 -0.96 -11.40
CA ALA A 93 -8.16 0.50 -11.42
C ALA A 93 -6.78 1.04 -11.86
N THR A 94 -6.77 2.01 -12.77
CA THR A 94 -5.56 2.72 -13.19
C THR A 94 -5.66 4.16 -12.75
N GLY A 95 -4.60 4.68 -12.14
CA GLY A 95 -4.51 6.11 -11.88
C GLY A 95 -3.30 6.49 -11.05
N THR A 96 -3.40 7.68 -10.47
CA THR A 96 -2.40 8.21 -9.55
C THR A 96 -2.80 7.87 -8.12
N TRP A 97 -1.84 7.32 -7.39
CA TRP A 97 -2.00 6.84 -6.04
C TRP A 97 -1.00 7.53 -5.13
N THR A 98 -1.28 7.52 -3.84
CA THR A 98 -0.29 7.91 -2.83
C THR A 98 -0.56 7.17 -1.52
N VAL A 99 0.34 7.30 -0.55
CA VAL A 99 0.23 6.64 0.74
C VAL A 99 -0.37 7.58 1.79
N GLY A 100 -1.33 7.06 2.56
CA GLY A 100 -1.91 7.69 3.73
C GLY A 100 -1.63 6.89 5.00
N LYS A 101 -1.80 7.55 6.15
CA LYS A 101 -1.70 6.94 7.48
C LYS A 101 -2.97 7.16 8.27
N ARG A 102 -3.46 6.12 8.96
CA ARG A 102 -4.58 6.17 9.89
C ARG A 102 -4.18 5.48 11.20
N GLY A 103 -4.01 6.26 12.26
CA GLY A 103 -3.43 5.76 13.51
C GLY A 103 -1.99 5.30 13.31
N ALA A 104 -1.70 4.03 13.61
CA ALA A 104 -0.39 3.41 13.38
C ALA A 104 -0.30 2.70 12.01
N ASN A 105 -1.39 2.65 11.26
CA ASN A 105 -1.48 1.88 10.03
C ASN A 105 -1.25 2.74 8.78
N PHE A 106 -0.76 2.11 7.72
CA PHE A 106 -0.55 2.72 6.41
C PHE A 106 -1.40 2.04 5.34
N GLY A 107 -1.73 2.78 4.29
CA GLY A 107 -2.44 2.27 3.13
C GLY A 107 -2.45 3.25 1.97
N ILE A 108 -2.73 2.77 0.77
CA ILE A 108 -2.86 3.60 -0.41
C ILE A 108 -4.20 4.33 -0.46
N ARG A 109 -4.21 5.48 -1.13
CA ARG A 109 -5.40 6.23 -1.53
C ARG A 109 -5.29 6.62 -2.99
N TYR A 110 -6.44 6.67 -3.65
CA TYR A 110 -6.55 7.21 -4.99
C TYR A 110 -6.44 8.75 -4.94
N VAL A 111 -5.76 9.33 -5.92
CA VAL A 111 -5.59 10.79 -6.06
C VAL A 111 -6.38 11.29 -7.25
N SER A 112 -6.13 10.72 -8.43
CA SER A 112 -6.76 11.13 -9.67
C SER A 112 -6.72 10.01 -10.70
N GLN A 113 -7.58 10.13 -11.71
CA GLN A 113 -7.52 9.25 -12.86
C GLN A 113 -6.25 9.56 -13.65
N GLY A 114 -5.48 8.51 -13.93
CA GLY A 114 -4.35 8.65 -14.84
C GLY A 114 -4.88 9.09 -16.19
N GLU A 115 -4.17 9.98 -16.87
CA GLU A 115 -4.48 10.36 -18.24
C GLU A 115 -4.35 9.12 -19.13
N GLY A 116 -5.45 8.36 -19.25
CA GLY A 116 -5.57 7.31 -20.24
C GLY A 116 -5.60 7.98 -21.59
N SER A 117 -4.56 7.78 -22.40
CA SER A 117 -4.64 7.99 -23.84
C SER A 117 -5.82 7.17 -24.35
N ALA A 118 -6.85 7.88 -24.80
CA ALA A 118 -8.00 7.33 -25.50
C ALA A 118 -7.58 6.68 -26.83
#